data_AF-A0A254RDD5-F1
#
_entry.id   AF-A0A254RDD5-F1
#
_cell.length_a   1.000
_cell.length_b   1.000
_cell.length_c   1.000
_cell.angle_alpha   90.00
_cell.angle_beta   90.00
_cell.angle_gamma   90.00
#
_symmetry.space_group_name_H-M   'P 1'
#
loop_
_entity.id
_entity.type
_entity.pdbx_description
1 polymer ?
#
loop_
_entity_poly.entity_id
_entity_poly.type
_entity_poly.pdbx_seq_one_letter_code
_entity_poly.pdbx_strand_id
1 'polypeptide(L)'
;MTTDQIKEEVQLSLTVAKGSFYKKPEFGHRFKELAREVAPEKTRSRAETYAAEALQWMIDYKHLKSVVSTATYIDSDKLQVHVECTAYNGDVIEFTRFVEVRQWP
;
A
#
# COMPACT_ATOMS: atom_id res chain seq x y z
N MET A 1 14.31 3.31 15.86
CA MET A 1 13.77 2.12 15.19
C MET A 1 14.82 1.62 14.23
N THR A 2 15.02 0.30 14.13
CA THR A 2 15.91 -0.27 13.12
C THR A 2 15.21 -0.32 11.76
N THR A 3 15.97 -0.44 10.68
CA THR A 3 15.43 -0.60 9.32
C THR A 3 14.53 -1.82 9.21
N ASP A 4 14.88 -2.92 9.88
CA ASP A 4 14.10 -4.16 9.84
C ASP A 4 12.75 -4.02 10.53
N GLN A 5 12.67 -3.30 11.66
CA GLN A 5 11.39 -2.96 12.30
C GLN A 5 10.49 -2.11 11.38
N ILE A 6 11.08 -1.15 10.65
CA ILE A 6 10.32 -0.33 9.68
C ILE A 6 9.79 -1.21 8.55
N LYS A 7 10.62 -2.12 8.02
CA LYS A 7 10.21 -3.07 6.96
C LYS A 7 9.04 -3.94 7.43
N GLU A 8 9.08 -4.45 8.66
CA GLU A 8 8.00 -5.24 9.25
C GLU A 8 6.70 -4.45 9.36
N GLU A 9 6.75 -3.20 9.82
CA GLU A 9 5.57 -2.33 9.92
C GLU A 9 4.98 -1.96 8.55
N VAL A 10 5.83 -1.65 7.56
CA VAL A 10 5.42 -1.41 6.17
C VAL A 10 4.73 -2.65 5.63
N GLN A 11 5.34 -3.83 5.78
CA GLN A 11 4.78 -5.10 5.34
C GLN A 11 3.44 -5.39 6.02
N LEU A 12 3.33 -5.18 7.33
CA LEU A 12 2.10 -5.41 8.08
C LEU A 12 0.98 -4.51 7.57
N SER A 13 1.23 -3.21 7.45
CA SER A 13 0.25 -2.21 6.99
C SER A 13 -0.24 -2.48 5.57
N LEU A 14 0.68 -2.86 4.68
CA LEU A 14 0.37 -3.16 3.28
C LEU A 14 -0.12 -4.58 3.04
N THR A 15 -0.21 -5.44 4.06
CA THR A 15 -0.74 -6.82 3.95
C THR A 15 -2.10 -6.99 4.64
N VAL A 16 -2.32 -6.29 5.75
CA VAL A 16 -3.56 -6.39 6.51
C VAL A 16 -4.67 -5.59 5.82
N ALA A 17 -5.84 -6.20 5.64
CA ALA A 17 -7.00 -5.52 5.10
C ALA A 17 -7.58 -4.55 6.14
N LYS A 18 -7.98 -3.36 5.69
CA LYS A 18 -8.65 -2.38 6.56
C LYS A 18 -9.87 -3.00 7.22
N GLY A 19 -9.98 -2.82 8.53
CA GLY A 19 -11.04 -3.40 9.34
C GLY A 19 -10.76 -4.80 9.91
N SER A 20 -9.67 -5.48 9.52
CA SER A 20 -9.35 -6.83 10.01
C SER A 20 -8.34 -6.89 11.16
N PHE A 21 -7.73 -5.76 11.55
CA PHE A 21 -6.79 -5.74 12.67
C PHE A 21 -7.52 -5.57 14.00
N TYR A 22 -7.17 -6.41 14.98
CA TYR A 22 -7.87 -6.47 16.25
C TYR A 22 -7.87 -5.11 16.96
N LYS A 23 -9.07 -4.64 17.34
CA LYS A 23 -9.30 -3.35 18.03
C LYS A 23 -8.78 -2.10 17.30
N LYS A 24 -8.47 -2.19 16.00
CA LYS A 24 -7.96 -1.10 15.16
C LYS A 24 -8.60 -1.15 13.77
N PRO A 25 -9.91 -0.84 13.65
CA PRO A 25 -10.63 -0.94 12.38
C PRO A 25 -10.08 -0.02 11.28
N GLU A 26 -9.40 1.06 11.64
CA GLU A 26 -8.76 2.00 10.73
C GLU A 26 -7.47 1.49 10.10
N PHE A 27 -6.82 0.47 10.68
CA PHE A 27 -5.52 -0.02 10.24
C PHE A 27 -5.60 -0.93 9.02
N GLY A 28 -4.65 -0.77 8.10
CA GLY A 28 -4.47 -1.63 6.93
C GLY A 28 -4.94 -1.00 5.61
N HIS A 29 -4.80 -1.77 4.54
CA HIS A 29 -5.04 -1.31 3.17
C HIS A 29 -6.47 -1.54 2.69
N ARG A 30 -6.86 -0.83 1.62
CA ARG A 30 -8.18 -0.94 0.98
C ARG A 30 -8.18 -1.65 -0.37
N PHE A 31 -7.08 -2.29 -0.77
CA PHE A 31 -6.94 -2.95 -2.09
C PHE A 31 -8.08 -3.88 -2.51
N LYS A 32 -8.77 -4.56 -1.59
CA LYS A 32 -9.93 -5.42 -1.92
C LYS A 32 -11.08 -4.68 -2.60
N GLU A 33 -11.17 -3.37 -2.41
CA GLU A 33 -12.19 -2.54 -3.07
C GLU A 33 -11.94 -2.39 -4.57
N LEU A 34 -10.69 -2.57 -5.04
CA LEU A 34 -10.31 -2.41 -6.45
C LEU A 34 -10.88 -3.51 -7.35
N ALA A 35 -11.26 -4.66 -6.79
CA ALA A 35 -11.96 -5.73 -7.50
C ALA A 35 -13.34 -5.29 -8.06
N ARG A 36 -13.87 -4.15 -7.59
CA ARG A 36 -15.16 -3.59 -8.05
C ARG A 36 -15.01 -2.46 -9.06
N GLU A 37 -13.81 -1.89 -9.20
CA GLU A 37 -13.58 -0.77 -10.10
C GLU A 37 -13.56 -1.24 -11.55
N VAL A 38 -14.08 -0.40 -12.44
CA VAL A 38 -14.23 -0.73 -13.86
C VAL A 38 -13.18 0.03 -14.67
N ALA A 39 -12.90 1.30 -14.38
CA ALA A 39 -11.97 2.11 -15.18
C ALA A 39 -10.48 1.87 -14.83
N PRO A 40 -9.63 1.39 -15.75
CA PRO A 40 -8.24 1.00 -15.44
C PRO A 40 -7.36 2.12 -14.86
N GLU A 41 -7.41 3.32 -15.45
CA GLU A 41 -6.65 4.48 -14.94
C GLU A 41 -7.02 4.83 -13.51
N LYS A 42 -8.32 4.84 -13.22
CA LYS A 42 -8.85 5.13 -11.89
C LYS A 42 -8.45 4.04 -10.89
N THR A 43 -8.40 2.79 -11.33
CA THR A 43 -7.95 1.67 -10.49
C THR A 43 -6.48 1.82 -10.10
N ARG A 44 -5.61 2.25 -11.02
CA ARG A 44 -4.19 2.54 -10.71
C ARG A 44 -4.04 3.63 -9.66
N SER A 45 -4.61 4.81 -9.92
CA SER A 45 -4.50 5.93 -8.98
C SER A 45 -5.10 5.60 -7.61
N ARG A 46 -6.16 4.79 -7.55
CA ARG A 46 -6.72 4.30 -6.28
C ARG A 46 -5.80 3.32 -5.57
N ALA A 47 -5.13 2.42 -6.29
CA ALA A 47 -4.15 1.52 -5.69
C ALA A 47 -3.00 2.31 -5.05
N GLU A 48 -2.47 3.32 -5.74
CA GLU A 48 -1.43 4.21 -5.21
C GLU A 48 -1.92 4.96 -3.96
N THR A 49 -3.13 5.51 -4.03
CA THR A 49 -3.77 6.20 -2.89
C THR A 49 -3.96 5.26 -1.71
N TYR A 50 -4.44 4.03 -1.92
CA TYR A 50 -4.67 3.07 -0.85
C TYR A 50 -3.38 2.57 -0.20
N ALA A 51 -2.28 2.50 -0.95
CA ALA A 51 -0.97 2.21 -0.40
C ALA A 51 -0.48 3.35 0.50
N ALA A 52 -0.57 4.59 0.03
CA ALA A 52 -0.21 5.77 0.81
C ALA A 52 -1.07 5.92 2.08
N GLU A 53 -2.40 5.78 1.96
CA GLU A 53 -3.33 5.83 3.11
C GLU A 53 -3.00 4.77 4.17
N ALA A 54 -2.65 3.55 3.76
CA ALA A 54 -2.32 2.46 4.67
C ALA A 54 -1.05 2.74 5.50
N LEU A 55 -0.14 3.57 4.97
CA LEU A 55 1.13 3.95 5.61
C LEU A 55 1.09 5.32 6.27
N GLN A 56 -0.02 6.07 6.16
CA GLN A 56 -0.12 7.43 6.68
C GLN A 56 0.19 7.49 8.19
N TRP A 57 -0.24 6.50 8.96
CA TRP A 57 0.08 6.44 10.39
C TRP A 57 1.60 6.44 10.64
N MET A 58 2.39 5.76 9.81
CA MET A 58 3.84 5.73 9.95
C MET A 58 4.49 7.10 9.68
N ILE A 59 3.87 7.93 8.83
CA ILE A 59 4.27 9.33 8.65
C ILE A 59 3.92 10.13 9.91
N ASP A 60 2.69 9.98 10.41
CA ASP A 60 2.19 10.73 11.56
C ASP A 60 3.01 10.45 12.84
N TYR A 61 3.47 9.22 13.03
CA TYR A 61 4.35 8.81 14.13
C TYR A 61 5.85 9.00 13.87
N LYS A 62 6.22 9.60 12.73
CA LYS A 62 7.62 9.86 12.35
C LYS A 62 8.49 8.61 12.22
N HIS A 63 7.90 7.49 11.79
CA HIS A 63 8.65 6.31 11.36
C HIS A 63 9.17 6.53 9.93
N LEU A 64 8.32 7.11 9.07
CA LEU A 64 8.61 7.46 7.69
C LEU A 64 8.59 8.98 7.48
N LYS A 65 9.45 9.49 6.60
CA LYS A 65 9.45 10.87 6.10
C LYS A 65 8.56 11.05 4.88
N SER A 66 8.55 10.06 4.00
CA SER A 66 7.80 10.10 2.74
C SER A 66 7.45 8.69 2.27
N VAL A 67 6.37 8.61 1.50
CA VAL A 67 5.90 7.42 0.79
C VAL A 67 5.62 7.82 -0.64
N VAL A 68 6.17 7.06 -1.59
CA VAL A 68 5.85 7.12 -3.00
C VAL A 68 5.28 5.78 -3.41
N SER A 69 4.16 5.78 -4.12
CA SER A 69 3.50 4.55 -4.57
C SER A 69 3.24 4.65 -6.07
N THR A 70 3.51 3.56 -6.78
CA THR A 70 3.24 3.42 -8.21
C THR A 70 2.48 2.12 -8.46
N ALA A 71 1.52 2.15 -9.37
CA ALA A 71 0.76 0.98 -9.77
C ALA A 71 0.82 0.73 -11.28
N THR A 72 1.22 -0.48 -11.66
CA THR A 72 1.35 -0.89 -13.07
C THR A 72 0.57 -2.16 -13.32
N TYR A 73 -0.18 -2.20 -14.41
CA TYR A 73 -0.82 -3.42 -14.89
C TYR A 73 0.23 -4.38 -15.42
N ILE A 74 0.26 -5.59 -14.86
CA ILE A 74 1.10 -6.70 -15.35
C ILE A 74 0.28 -7.76 -16.08
N ASP A 75 -1.04 -7.72 -15.91
CA ASP A 75 -2.04 -8.52 -16.61
C ASP A 75 -3.38 -7.74 -16.64
N SER A 76 -4.37 -8.22 -17.39
CA SER A 76 -5.71 -7.64 -17.52
C SER A 76 -6.50 -7.53 -16.20
N ASP A 77 -6.18 -8.34 -15.20
CA ASP A 77 -6.85 -8.43 -13.90
C ASP A 77 -5.90 -8.22 -12.71
N LYS A 78 -4.66 -7.76 -12.97
CA LYS A 78 -3.61 -7.72 -11.96
C LYS A 78 -2.76 -6.46 -12.02
N LEU A 79 -2.73 -5.75 -10.89
CA LEU A 79 -1.81 -4.65 -10.65
C LEU A 79 -0.62 -5.12 -9.81
N GLN A 80 0.58 -4.70 -10.21
CA GLN A 80 1.73 -4.63 -9.32
C GLN A 80 1.74 -3.24 -8.67
N VAL A 81 1.63 -3.21 -7.35
CA VAL A 81 1.79 -1.99 -6.54
C VAL A 81 3.18 -2.01 -5.95
N HIS A 82 3.99 -1.02 -6.31
CA HIS A 82 5.31 -0.78 -5.76
C HIS A 82 5.27 0.44 -4.84
N VAL A 83 5.89 0.33 -3.68
CA VAL A 83 5.93 1.37 -2.66
C VAL A 83 7.37 1.58 -2.23
N GLU A 84 7.84 2.82 -2.37
CA GLU A 84 9.12 3.28 -1.87
C GLU A 84 8.88 4.20 -0.68
N CYS A 85 9.50 3.89 0.46
CA CYS A 85 9.39 4.63 1.69
C CYS A 85 10.76 5.17 2.09
N THR A 86 10.84 6.46 2.44
CA THR A 86 12.04 7.02 3.06
C THR A 86 11.82 7.11 4.56
N ALA A 87 12.66 6.45 5.35
CA ALA A 87 12.61 6.48 6.80
C ALA A 87 13.25 7.75 7.40
N TYR A 88 12.94 8.07 8.66
CA TYR A 88 13.53 9.23 9.32
C TYR A 88 15.05 9.15 9.50
N ASN A 89 15.59 7.93 9.62
CA ASN A 89 17.03 7.67 9.67
C ASN A 89 17.71 7.77 8.27
N GLY A 90 16.93 7.98 7.21
CA GLY A 90 17.41 8.14 5.84
C GLY A 90 17.39 6.85 5.00
N ASP A 91 17.04 5.71 5.60
CA ASP A 91 16.96 4.45 4.86
C ASP A 91 15.81 4.46 3.86
N VAL A 92 16.01 3.76 2.74
CA VAL A 92 14.97 3.50 1.75
C VAL A 92 14.45 2.08 1.94
N ILE A 93 13.13 1.95 2.07
CA ILE A 93 12.42 0.68 2.17
C ILE A 93 11.53 0.53 0.95
N GLU A 94 11.73 -0.55 0.20
CA GLU A 94 10.87 -0.92 -0.92
C GLU A 94 9.95 -2.08 -0.53
N PHE A 95 8.71 -2.00 -1.00
CA PHE A 95 7.74 -3.07 -0.88
C PHE A 95 6.99 -3.22 -2.20
N THR A 96 6.79 -4.46 -2.63
CA THR A 96 6.00 -4.75 -3.84
C THR A 96 4.97 -5.82 -3.53
N ARG A 97 3.76 -5.66 -4.07
CA ARG A 97 2.74 -6.71 -4.04
C ARG A 97 1.89 -6.72 -5.30
N PHE A 98 1.22 -7.85 -5.50
CA PHE A 98 0.15 -7.95 -6.47
C PHE A 98 -1.20 -7.67 -5.83
N VAL A 99 -2.07 -7.05 -6.62
CA VAL A 99 -3.45 -6.74 -6.27
C VAL A 99 -4.33 -7.19 -7.42
N GLU A 100 -5.25 -8.10 -7.10
CA GLU A 100 -6.30 -8.51 -8.03
C GLU A 100 -7.28 -7.34 -8.21
N VAL A 101 -7.61 -7.08 -9.47
CA VAL A 101 -8.57 -6.07 -9.87
C VAL A 101 -9.56 -6.68 -10.83
N ARG A 102 -10.63 -5.95 -11.13
CA ARG A 102 -11.60 -6.44 -12.11
C ARG A 102 -10.94 -6.56 -13.48
N GLN A 103 -11.13 -7.72 -14.13
CA GLN A 103 -10.75 -7.90 -15.53
C GLN A 103 -11.52 -6.89 -16.40
N TRP A 104 -10.78 -6.10 -17.18
CA TRP A 104 -11.35 -5.24 -18.21
C TRP A 104 -11.55 -6.05 -19.50
N PRO A 105 -12.70 -5.92 -20.19
CA PRO A 105 -12.97 -6.62 -21.45
C PRO A 105 -12.05 -6.20 -22.60
#